data_AF-A0A948AL66-F1
#
_entry.id   AF-A0A948AL66-F1
#
_cell.length_a   1.000
_cell.length_b   1.000
_cell.length_c   1.000
_cell.angle_alpha   90.00
_cell.angle_beta   90.00
_cell.angle_gamma   90.00
#
_symmetry.space_group_name_H-M   'P 1'
#
loop_
_entity.id
_entity.type
_entity.pdbx_description
1 polymer ?
#
loop_
_entity_poly.entity_id
_entity_poly.type
_entity_poly.pdbx_seq_one_letter_code
_entity_poly.pdbx_strand_id
1 'polypeptide(L)' 'VSGALGYMLSGRGIAGLPAWSLGFVYLPALATIAAGSWLTAPFGARKTHIWPVATLKRVFAGLLYLLGVRMAYGLLAG' A
#
# COMPACT_ATOMS: atom_id res chain seq x y z
N VAL A 1 4.88 -0.82 -12.31
CA VAL A 1 6.37 -0.79 -12.43
C VAL A 1 6.87 0.46 -13.15
N SER A 2 6.26 0.85 -14.28
CA SER A 2 6.56 2.09 -15.02
C SER A 2 6.54 3.35 -14.16
N GLY A 3 5.55 3.54 -13.28
CA GLY A 3 5.49 4.69 -12.37
C GLY A 3 6.68 4.77 -11.41
N ALA A 4 7.04 3.65 -10.76
CA ALA A 4 8.21 3.60 -9.87
C ALA A 4 9.52 3.91 -10.62
N LEU A 5 9.69 3.36 -11.82
CA LEU A 5 10.83 3.67 -12.69
C LEU A 5 10.85 5.16 -13.10
N GLY A 6 9.69 5.76 -13.37
CA GLY A 6 9.57 7.20 -13.68
C GLY A 6 9.99 8.12 -12.52
N TYR A 7 9.67 7.75 -11.28
CA TYR A 7 10.12 8.48 -10.07
C TYR A 7 11.62 8.29 -9.77
N MET A 8 12.16 7.10 -10.06
CA MET A 8 13.59 6.84 -9.94
C MET A 8 14.41 7.62 -10.98
N LEU A 9 13.90 7.71 -12.22
CA LEU A 9 14.55 8.42 -13.31
C LEU A 9 14.40 9.95 -13.20
N SER A 10 13.23 10.46 -12.82
CA SER A 10 12.98 11.91 -12.68
C SER A 10 13.76 12.56 -11.52
N GLY A 11 14.14 11.79 -10.50
CA GLY A 11 14.87 12.31 -9.34
C GLY A 11 16.40 12.23 -9.44
N ARG A 12 16.97 11.67 -10.53
CA ARG A 12 18.43 11.63 -10.75
C ARG A 12 18.95 13.03 -11.09
N GLY A 13 19.23 13.85 -10.08
CA GLY A 13 19.89 15.15 -10.28
C GLY A 13 19.53 16.27 -9.31
N ILE A 14 18.65 16.02 -8.34
CA ILE A 14 18.28 17.05 -7.34
C ILE A 14 19.31 17.06 -6.21
N ALA A 15 20.05 18.17 -6.08
CA ALA A 15 20.99 18.39 -4.99
C ALA A 15 20.24 18.63 -3.66
N GLY A 16 20.57 17.86 -2.61
CA GLY A 16 19.92 17.94 -1.29
C GLY A 16 19.18 16.67 -0.86
N LEU A 17 19.20 15.60 -1.66
CA LEU A 17 18.60 14.32 -1.29
C LEU A 17 19.44 13.61 -0.21
N PRO A 18 18.80 13.03 0.83
CA PRO A 18 19.50 12.31 1.89
C PRO A 18 20.30 11.16 1.27
N ALA A 19 21.51 10.94 1.81
CA ALA A 19 22.37 9.82 1.45
C ALA A 19 21.51 8.54 1.46
N TRP A 20 21.61 7.71 0.41
CA TRP A 20 20.79 6.50 0.16
C TRP A 20 19.45 6.68 -0.59
N SER A 21 19.24 7.78 -1.31
CA SER A 21 18.08 7.96 -2.20
C SER A 21 18.43 7.65 -3.68
N LEU A 22 17.63 6.83 -4.37
CA LEU A 22 17.69 6.66 -5.82
C LEU A 22 16.54 7.46 -6.46
N GLY A 23 16.78 8.74 -6.73
CA GLY A 23 15.73 9.68 -7.11
C GLY A 23 14.78 9.97 -5.96
N PHE A 24 13.47 10.09 -6.22
CA PHE A 24 12.46 10.28 -5.15
C PHE A 24 12.23 9.04 -4.28
N VAL A 25 12.90 7.92 -4.56
CA VAL A 25 12.75 6.67 -3.81
C VAL A 25 13.85 6.58 -2.76
N TYR A 26 13.46 6.72 -1.48
CA TYR A 26 14.35 6.56 -0.33
C TYR A 26 14.52 5.08 -0.01
N LEU A 27 15.72 4.53 -0.25
CA LEU A 27 16.00 3.10 -0.06
C LEU A 27 15.72 2.60 1.38
N PRO A 28 16.03 3.35 2.46
CA PRO A 28 15.72 2.92 3.81
C PRO A 28 14.21 2.85 4.11
N ALA A 29 13.42 3.79 3.58
CA ALA A 29 11.95 3.70 3.68
C ALA A 29 11.42 2.49 2.91
N LEU A 30 11.97 2.22 1.72
CA LEU A 30 11.61 1.03 0.95
C LEU A 30 11.97 -0.26 1.72
N ALA A 31 13.16 -0.33 2.32
CA ALA A 31 13.61 -1.47 3.09
C ALA A 31 12.74 -1.72 4.33
N THR A 32 12.39 -0.67 5.07
CA THR A 32 11.52 -0.78 6.26
C THR A 32 10.09 -1.20 5.91
N ILE A 33 9.51 -0.63 4.85
CA ILE A 33 8.19 -1.04 4.35
C ILE A 33 8.23 -2.48 3.84
N ALA A 34 9.26 -2.87 3.08
CA ALA A 34 9.43 -4.23 2.57
C ALA A 34 9.58 -5.24 3.72
N ALA A 35 10.36 -4.92 4.75
CA ALA A 35 10.51 -5.75 5.93
C ALA A 35 9.18 -5.94 6.69
N GLY A 36 8.43 -4.85 6.93
CA GLY A 36 7.11 -4.92 7.57
C GLY A 36 6.09 -5.70 6.72
N SER A 37 6.15 -5.54 5.40
CA SER A 37 5.29 -6.25 4.45
C SER A 37 5.63 -7.73 4.39
N TRP A 38 6.91 -8.11 4.41
CA TRP A 38 7.34 -9.51 4.44
C TRP A 38 6.96 -10.19 5.75
N LEU A 39 7.00 -9.48 6.87
CA LEU A 39 6.51 -10.02 8.14
C LEU A 39 4.99 -10.24 8.09
N THR A 40 4.24 -9.30 7.52
CA THR A 40 2.76 -9.30 7.53
C THR A 40 2.14 -10.20 6.43
N ALA A 41 2.81 -10.35 5.29
CA ALA A 41 2.37 -11.14 4.13
C ALA A 41 2.04 -12.62 4.46
N PRO A 42 2.87 -13.38 5.20
CA PRO A 42 2.54 -14.77 5.54
C PRO A 42 1.37 -14.88 6.52
N PHE A 43 1.14 -13.87 7.38
CA PHE A 43 -0.03 -13.87 8.28
C PHE A 43 -1.34 -13.73 7.50
N GLY A 44 -1.36 -12.90 6.45
CA GLY A 44 -2.50 -12.81 5.53
C GLY A 44 -2.67 -14.08 4.71
N ALA A 45 -1.60 -14.54 4.07
CA ALA A 45 -1.63 -15.70 3.17
C ALA A 45 -2.06 -17.01 3.88
N ARG A 46 -1.59 -17.26 5.10
CA ARG A 46 -1.99 -18.44 5.87
C ARG A 46 -3.45 -18.40 6.30
N LYS A 47 -3.99 -17.22 6.65
CA LYS A 47 -5.38 -17.10 7.08
C LYS A 47 -6.37 -17.29 5.93
N THR A 48 -6.02 -16.89 4.70
CA THR A 48 -6.93 -17.00 3.55
C THR A 48 -7.32 -18.44 3.20
N HIS A 49 -6.46 -19.44 3.44
CA HIS A 49 -6.77 -20.82 3.07
C HIS A 49 -7.71 -21.55 4.04
N ILE A 50 -7.91 -20.98 5.23
CA ILE A 50 -8.70 -21.59 6.33
C ILE A 50 -10.09 -20.93 6.43
N TRP A 51 -10.29 -19.80 5.75
CA TRP A 51 -11.52 -19.02 5.91
C TRP A 51 -12.57 -19.50 4.90
N PRO A 52 -13.73 -20.01 5.34
CA PRO A 52 -14.80 -20.40 4.44
C PRO A 52 -15.23 -19.19 3.59
N VAL A 53 -15.53 -19.43 2.32
CA VAL A 53 -15.85 -18.40 1.30
C VAL A 53 -16.90 -17.39 1.81
N ALA A 54 -17.84 -17.84 2.65
CA ALA A 54 -18.86 -17.01 3.28
C ALA A 54 -18.27 -15.87 4.14
N THR A 55 -17.21 -16.14 4.92
CA THR A 55 -16.58 -15.13 5.79
C THR A 55 -15.78 -14.13 4.96
N LEU A 56 -15.05 -14.59 3.94
CA LEU A 56 -14.33 -13.69 3.02
C LEU A 56 -15.29 -12.73 2.32
N LYS A 57 -16.45 -13.23 1.87
CA LYS A 57 -17.49 -12.45 1.23
C LYS A 57 -18.10 -11.40 2.17
N ARG A 58 -18.28 -11.72 3.46
CA ARG A 58 -18.74 -10.77 4.49
C ARG A 58 -17.71 -9.68 4.78
N VAL A 59 -16.43 -10.04 4.90
CA VAL A 59 -15.34 -9.07 5.12
C VAL A 59 -15.24 -8.10 3.95
N PHE A 60 -15.29 -8.60 2.72
CA PHE A 60 -15.27 -7.77 1.52
C PHE A 60 -16.50 -6.86 1.44
N ALA A 61 -17.69 -7.39 1.70
CA ALA A 61 -18.92 -6.60 1.74
C ALA A 61 -18.85 -5.47 2.79
N GLY A 62 -18.29 -5.74 3.98
CA GLY A 62 -18.05 -4.73 5.00
C GLY A 62 -17.10 -3.63 4.53
N LEU A 63 -16.01 -4.01 3.86
CA LEU A 63 -15.04 -3.07 3.27
C LEU A 63 -15.69 -2.17 2.21
N LEU A 64 -16.53 -2.74 1.34
CA LEU A 64 -17.28 -2.00 0.33
C LEU A 64 -18.28 -1.04 0.96
N TYR A 65 -18.99 -1.47 2.00
CA TYR A 65 -19.95 -0.62 2.70
C TYR A 65 -19.24 0.56 3.37
N LEU A 66 -18.12 0.30 4.06
CA LEU A 66 -17.32 1.33 4.71
C LEU A 66 -16.76 2.34 3.69
N LEU A 67 -16.27 1.86 2.54
CA LEU A 67 -15.80 2.73 1.47
C LEU A 67 -16.92 3.55 0.85
N GLY A 68 -18.07 2.93 0.56
CA GLY A 68 -19.25 3.62 0.04
C GLY A 68 -19.75 4.70 1.00
N VAL A 69 -19.81 4.38 2.29
CA VAL A 69 -20.12 5.33 3.35
C VAL A 69 -19.10 6.47 3.40
N ARG A 70 -17.80 6.19 3.36
CA ARG A 70 -16.75 7.23 3.31
C ARG A 70 -16.90 8.14 2.10
N MET A 71 -17.20 7.58 0.92
CA MET A 71 -17.40 8.36 -0.30
C MET A 71 -18.67 9.21 -0.21
N ALA A 72 -19.77 8.65 0.30
CA ALA A 72 -21.01 9.39 0.53
C ALA A 72 -20.82 10.51 1.57
N TYR A 73 -20.11 10.26 2.66
CA TYR A 73 -19.74 11.30 3.62
C TYR A 73 -18.82 12.35 3.00
N GLY A 74 -17.84 11.97 2.18
CA GLY A 74 -16.98 12.92 1.47
C GLY A 74 -17.74 13.79 0.47
N LEU A 75 -18.83 13.27 -0.10
CA LEU A 75 -19.73 14.00 -0.99
C LEU A 75 -20.74 14.90 -0.24
N LEU A 76 -21.18 14.48 0.95
CA LEU A 76 -22.14 15.21 1.79
C LEU A 76 -21.47 16.25 2.70
N ALA A 77 -20.20 16.05 3.05
CA ALA A 77 -19.41 16.93 3.93
C ALA A 77 -18.48 17.88 3.16
N GLY A 78 -18.49 17.82 1.82
CA GLY A 78 -17.87 18.82 0.93
C GLY A 78 -18.95 19.71 0.31
#